data_AF-A0A101HX02-F1
#
_entry.id   AF-A0A101HX02-F1
#
_cell.length_a   1.000
_cell.length_b   1.000
_cell.length_c   1.000
_cell.angle_alpha   90.00
_cell.angle_beta   90.00
_cell.angle_gamma   90.00
#
_symmetry.space_group_name_H-M   'P 1'
#
loop_
_entity.id
_entity.type
_entity.pdbx_description
1 polymer ?
#
loop_
_entity_poly.entity_id
_entity_poly.type
_entity_poly.pdbx_seq_one_letter_code
_entity_poly.pdbx_strand_id
1 'polypeptide(L)'
;MKRILLLANGPGELWCWARPMIRALSRLGFDVSLSLLPCQYASGREADIAGKIVDGNVDPPMSVFATLAGRKGKSFDAVLQLGGDLLFGIAFS
;
A
#
# COMPACT_ATOMS: atom_id res chain seq x y z
N MET A 1 13.51 -2.55 12.84
CA MET A 1 13.51 -2.07 11.43
C MET A 1 12.29 -1.17 11.28
N LYS A 2 12.44 0.02 10.71
CA LYS A 2 11.29 0.93 10.54
C LYS A 2 10.36 0.38 9.45
N ARG A 3 9.06 0.38 9.72
CA ARG A 3 8.00 -0.13 8.86
C ARG A 3 7.33 1.00 8.11
N ILE A 4 7.25 0.88 6.80
CA ILE A 4 6.67 1.89 5.92
C ILE A 4 5.50 1.27 5.16
N LEU A 5 4.33 1.90 5.24
CA LEU A 5 3.16 1.53 4.44
C LEU A 5 3.06 2.42 3.21
N LEU A 6 2.92 1.82 2.03
CA LEU A 6 2.54 2.52 0.81
C LEU A 6 1.06 2.28 0.54
N LEU A 7 0.35 3.35 0.15
CA LEU A 7 -1.03 3.27 -0.31
C LEU A 7 -1.08 3.57 -1.81
N ALA A 8 -1.61 2.63 -2.60
CA ALA A 8 -1.78 2.80 -4.05
C ALA A 8 -3.16 2.31 -4.47
N ASN A 9 -3.83 3.05 -5.35
CA ASN A 9 -5.19 2.79 -5.80
C ASN A 9 -5.18 2.14 -7.18
N GLY A 10 -4.45 2.74 -8.13
CA GLY A 10 -4.52 2.36 -9.54
C GLY A 10 -3.31 1.59 -10.07
N PRO A 11 -3.44 0.95 -11.26
CA PRO A 11 -2.33 0.27 -11.92
C PRO A 11 -1.17 1.21 -12.29
N GLY A 12 -1.47 2.46 -12.64
CA GLY A 12 -0.45 3.48 -12.92
C GLY A 12 0.40 3.81 -11.70
N GLU A 13 -0.24 4.05 -10.56
CA GLU A 13 0.43 4.34 -9.28
C GLU A 13 1.23 3.12 -8.81
N LEU A 14 0.66 1.91 -8.92
CA LEU A 14 1.34 0.67 -8.58
C LEU A 14 2.62 0.48 -9.41
N TRP A 15 2.55 0.67 -10.73
CA TRP A 15 3.67 0.38 -11.63
C TRP A 15 4.72 1.49 -11.65
N CYS A 16 4.29 2.74 -11.65
CA CYS A 16 5.15 3.90 -11.84
C CYS A 16 5.68 4.47 -10.53
N TRP A 17 4.95 4.33 -9.42
CA TRP A 17 5.32 4.93 -8.13
C TRP A 17 5.63 3.88 -7.08
N ALA A 18 4.67 3.00 -6.74
CA ALA A 18 4.85 2.03 -5.65
C ALA A 18 6.03 1.09 -5.92
N ARG A 19 6.12 0.52 -7.13
CA ARG A 19 7.22 -0.39 -7.50
C ARG A 19 8.63 0.19 -7.34
N PRO A 20 8.99 1.35 -7.93
CA PRO A 20 10.32 1.91 -7.71
C PRO A 20 10.54 2.34 -6.25
N MET A 21 9.50 2.82 -5.55
CA MET A 21 9.60 3.17 -4.13
C MET A 21 9.90 1.96 -3.24
N ILE A 22 9.18 0.85 -3.42
CA ILE A 22 9.40 -0.40 -2.68
C ILE A 22 10.86 -0.84 -2.86
N ARG A 23 11.35 -0.89 -4.11
CA ARG A 23 12.74 -1.24 -4.40
C ARG A 23 13.75 -0.32 -3.70
N ALA A 24 13.51 1.00 -3.70
CA ALA A 24 14.39 1.96 -3.08
C ALA A 24 14.40 1.84 -1.54
N LEU A 25 13.23 1.74 -0.93
CA LEU A 25 13.07 1.65 0.52
C LEU A 25 13.62 0.32 1.07
N SER A 26 13.36 -0.80 0.39
CA SER A 26 13.92 -2.10 0.80
C SER A 26 15.46 -2.10 0.75
N ARG A 27 16.09 -1.43 -0.24
CA ARG A 27 17.55 -1.26 -0.30
C ARG A 27 18.13 -0.43 0.83
N LEU A 28 17.33 0.48 1.39
CA LEU A 28 17.70 1.28 2.55
C LEU A 28 17.46 0.54 3.88
N GLY A 29 16.95 -0.70 3.83
CA GLY A 29 16.69 -1.51 5.02
C GLY A 29 15.39 -1.14 5.74
N PHE A 30 14.39 -0.63 5.02
CA PHE A 30 13.03 -0.48 5.55
C PHE A 30 12.20 -1.75 5.32
N ASP A 31 11.32 -2.07 6.28
CA ASP A 31 10.28 -3.09 6.10
C ASP A 31 9.10 -2.44 5.40
N VAL A 32 8.80 -2.86 4.17
CA VAL A 32 7.86 -2.16 3.30
C VAL A 32 6.62 -3.02 3.12
N SER A 33 5.46 -2.40 3.33
CA SER A 33 4.15 -2.99 3.06
C SER A 33 3.39 -2.14 2.04
N LEU A 34 2.52 -2.78 1.28
CA LEU A 34 1.69 -2.13 0.27
C LEU A 34 0.22 -2.45 0.55
N SER A 35 -0.61 -1.43 0.72
CA SER A 35 -2.06 -1.60 0.73
C SER A 35 -2.61 -1.07 -0.57
N LEU A 36 -3.33 -1.94 -1.28
CA LEU A 36 -4.12 -1.51 -2.42
C LEU A 36 -5.39 -0.82 -1.92
N LEU A 37 -5.77 0.27 -2.57
CA LEU A 37 -7.00 1.01 -2.27
C LEU A 37 -8.06 0.70 -3.36
N PRO A 38 -9.38 0.79 -3.06
CA PRO A 38 -10.44 0.53 -4.02
C PRO A 38 -10.41 1.49 -5.22
N CYS A 39 -10.20 0.97 -6.43
CA CYS A 39 -10.11 1.78 -7.65
C CYS A 39 -11.13 1.32 -8.69
N GLN A 40 -11.89 2.26 -9.25
CA GLN A 40 -12.83 1.99 -10.35
C GLN A 40 -12.13 1.59 -11.66
N TYR A 41 -10.85 1.92 -11.80
CA TYR A 41 -10.04 1.61 -12.98
C TYR A 41 -9.15 0.37 -12.79
N ALA A 42 -9.22 -0.28 -11.63
CA ALA A 42 -8.51 -1.53 -11.40
C ALA A 42 -9.18 -2.66 -12.18
N SER A 43 -8.36 -3.48 -12.83
CA SER A 43 -8.78 -4.66 -13.57
C SER A 43 -9.05 -5.88 -12.68
N GLY A 44 -8.68 -5.80 -11.40
CA GLY A 44 -8.69 -6.90 -10.43
C GLY A 44 -7.39 -7.71 -10.39
N ARG A 45 -6.44 -7.46 -11.30
CA ARG A 45 -5.14 -8.15 -11.37
C ARG A 45 -4.03 -7.45 -10.58
N GLU A 46 -4.33 -6.31 -9.98
CA GLU A 46 -3.36 -5.47 -9.30
C GLU A 46 -2.78 -6.16 -8.06
N ALA A 47 -3.57 -7.00 -7.38
CA ALA A 47 -3.10 -7.81 -6.24
C ALA A 47 -2.04 -8.83 -6.66
N ASP A 48 -2.21 -9.49 -7.81
CA ASP A 48 -1.23 -10.46 -8.34
C ASP A 48 0.09 -9.78 -8.72
N ILE A 49 0.00 -8.56 -9.26
CA ILE A 49 1.17 -7.76 -9.62
C ILE A 49 1.85 -7.24 -8.35
N ALA A 50 1.08 -6.74 -7.39
CA ALA A 50 1.58 -6.26 -6.11
C ALA A 50 2.37 -7.34 -5.36
N GLY A 51 1.87 -8.59 -5.33
CA GLY A 51 2.56 -9.71 -4.69
C GLY A 51 3.89 -10.10 -5.35
N LYS A 52 4.14 -9.67 -6.59
CA LYS A 52 5.44 -9.81 -7.27
C LYS A 52 6.39 -8.64 -7.03
N ILE A 53 5.86 -7.51 -6.55
CA ILE A 53 6.61 -6.27 -6.33
C ILE A 53 7.10 -6.19 -4.89
N VAL A 54 6.27 -6.60 -3.92
CA VAL A 54 6.64 -6.70 -2.52
C VAL A 54 6.55 -8.17 -2.11
N ASP A 55 7.54 -8.67 -1.37
CA ASP A 55 7.63 -10.06 -0.94
C ASP A 55 6.54 -10.40 0.10
N GLY A 56 5.30 -10.55 -0.36
CA GLY A 56 4.17 -11.04 0.44
C GLY A 56 3.50 -10.04 1.39
N ASN A 57 4.05 -8.83 1.58
CA ASN A 57 3.46 -7.78 2.41
C ASN A 57 2.43 -6.92 1.64
N VAL A 58 1.42 -7.56 1.03
CA VAL A 58 0.32 -6.88 0.33
C VAL A 58 -0.99 -7.05 1.07
N ASP A 59 -1.61 -5.93 1.44
CA ASP A 59 -2.97 -5.90 1.91
C ASP A 59 -3.95 -5.69 0.74
N PRO A 60 -4.99 -6.53 0.59
CA PRO A 60 -5.92 -6.44 -0.53
C PRO A 60 -6.83 -5.21 -0.43
N PRO A 61 -7.42 -4.74 -1.54
CA PRO A 61 -8.26 -3.54 -1.57
C PRO A 61 -9.39 -3.47 -0.54
N MET A 62 -9.95 -4.62 -0.17
CA MET A 62 -11.08 -4.69 0.76
C MET A 62 -10.68 -4.64 2.24
N SER A 63 -9.41 -4.91 2.58
CA SER A 63 -8.98 -4.88 3.99
C SER A 63 -8.93 -3.46 4.55
N VAL A 64 -8.84 -2.44 3.68
CA VAL A 64 -8.84 -1.03 4.07
C VAL A 64 -10.11 -0.63 4.83
N PHE A 65 -11.25 -1.25 4.52
CA PHE A 65 -12.52 -0.95 5.18
C PHE A 65 -12.51 -1.36 6.65
N ALA A 66 -11.75 -2.41 7.01
CA ALA A 66 -11.56 -2.79 8.41
C ALA A 66 -10.75 -1.72 9.17
N THR A 67 -9.71 -1.18 8.53
CA THR A 67 -8.91 -0.07 9.09
C THR A 67 -9.77 1.19 9.25
N LEU A 68 -10.58 1.54 8.24
CA LEU A 68 -11.53 2.66 8.31
C LEU A 68 -12.57 2.49 9.42
N ALA A 69 -12.98 1.25 9.71
CA ALA A 69 -13.89 0.93 10.81
C ALA A 69 -13.22 0.95 12.19
N GLY A 70 -11.97 1.42 12.29
CA GLY A 70 -11.24 1.54 13.56
C GLY A 70 -10.71 0.21 14.10
N ARG A 71 -10.74 -0.89 13.32
CA ARG A 71 -10.06 -2.12 13.70
C ARG A 71 -8.57 -1.90 13.52
N LYS A 72 -7.84 -1.73 14.63
CA LYS A 72 -6.38 -1.52 14.66
C LYS A 72 -5.67 -2.56 13.79
N GLY A 73 -5.21 -2.12 12.62
CA GLY A 73 -4.26 -2.86 11.79
C GLY A 73 -2.86 -2.82 12.37
N LYS A 74 -1.89 -3.37 11.64
CA LYS A 74 -0.46 -3.24 11.98
C LYS A 74 -0.09 -1.76 12.09
N SER A 75 0.67 -1.39 13.11
CA SER A 75 1.22 -0.03 13.25
C SER A 75 2.40 0.15 12.29
N PHE A 76 2.53 1.33 11.68
CA PHE A 76 3.64 1.69 10.79
C PHE A 76 4.36 2.93 11.34
N ASP A 77 5.64 3.07 11.03
CA ASP A 77 6.44 4.25 11.41
C ASP A 77 6.23 5.42 10.44
N ALA A 78 5.79 5.13 9.21
CA ALA A 78 5.40 6.12 8.21
C ALA A 78 4.40 5.55 7.21
N VAL A 79 3.54 6.42 6.69
CA VAL A 79 2.62 6.13 5.59
C VAL A 79 2.97 7.02 4.40
N LEU A 80 3.24 6.43 3.24
CA LEU A 80 3.36 7.13 1.97
C LEU A 80 2.10 6.89 1.16
N GLN A 81 1.24 7.91 1.08
CA GLN A 81 0.09 7.87 0.22
C GLN A 81 0.48 8.28 -1.20
N LEU A 82 0.50 7.31 -2.10
CA LEU A 82 0.83 7.52 -3.51
C LEU A 82 -0.42 7.76 -4.35
N GLY A 83 -1.60 7.38 -3.88
CA GLY A 83 -2.85 7.66 -4.57
C GLY A 83 -4.10 7.36 -3.77
N GLY A 84 -5.25 7.48 -4.43
CA GLY A 84 -6.57 7.43 -3.79
C GLY A 84 -6.88 8.66 -2.93
N ASP A 85 -7.93 8.56 -2.12
CA ASP A 85 -8.42 9.65 -1.27
C ASP A 85 -7.53 9.85 -0.02
N LEU A 86 -7.22 11.10 0.35
CA LEU A 86 -6.40 11.44 1.52
C LEU A 86 -6.96 10.92 2.85
N LEU A 87 -8.26 10.63 2.90
CA LEU A 87 -8.91 9.98 4.04
C LEU A 87 -8.22 8.68 4.44
N PHE A 88 -7.69 7.91 3.47
CA PHE A 88 -6.96 6.68 3.77
C PHE A 88 -5.65 6.97 4.51
N GLY A 89 -4.85 7.95 4.08
CA GLY A 89 -3.62 8.32 4.77
C GLY A 89 -3.86 8.74 6.21
N ILE A 90 -4.96 9.48 6.46
CA ILE A 90 -5.38 9.85 7.83
C ILE A 90 -5.76 8.61 8.64
N ALA A 91 -6.50 7.66 8.06
CA ALA A 91 -6.94 6.46 8.76
C ALA A 91 -5.80 5.47 9.10
N PHE A 92 -4.70 5.51 8.34
CA PHE A 92 -3.52 4.67 8.56
C PHE A 92 -2.40 5.36 9.37
N SER A 93 -2.54 6.66 9.69
CA SER A 93 -1.61 7.43 10.53
C SER A 93 -1.89 7.25 12.02
#